data_AF-A0A0D3LGF4-F1
#
_entry.id   AF-A0A0D3LGF4-F1
#
_cell.length_a   1.000
_cell.length_b   1.000
_cell.length_c   1.000
_cell.angle_alpha   90.00
_cell.angle_beta   90.00
_cell.angle_gamma   90.00
#
_symmetry.space_group_name_H-M   'P 1'
#
loop_
_entity.id
_entity.type
_entity.pdbx_description
1 polymer ?
#
loop_
_entity_poly.entity_id
_entity_poly.type
_entity_poly.pdbx_seq_one_letter_code
_entity_poly.pdbx_strand_id
1 'polypeptide(L)'
;MKHILKLSLLLCLYLTACEFTPDGSPFEEVDPTVIVFGSIDLNLAADTVFIQGNISLKYNVELPGRTLVNTRLLLGQRLLKEGYHNSDDFNFISTDHRNGTYQLTLTATANSGTGSLADVMGAEGIIVQKTWVVIIHNGPPPAVSITNIFERDGQLVIQWEKYKLPNFREYRLLKEGGGGAKSIVITNQNTTEWIDSSYVGNMRFYLLSVVDQSNKVSADPQRRSFYEPVPTIIKAYYNDDTTISIKYTATKFRNNLNQYKIQRDSDYQTDLFTSSDSLNRIAIVPFNGFGAETEYHLITDPKPGPFYNGYEQSSIKVQYGQAFKTYRDFHYGKSADAYYGVVDNKVVMRDGASLNFLKEKEFTTDNSAASLQLTVSPDGKQIYATLYPYIWQLDPASLEVLHAYTISDITGEAVSGISSFEISNNGRLVIQDSKSFYEWYHYVYDFQSSKLLLTQQTSYYSEEAGISQDGNVIYHSGRLYIYIGNKWEILYSPVRKINIAYHPSEPWIIVSEDQTIFVYSTTNGTKLKEFSASLPVYDIMIDPATGYLGGHSHENYHLYDLSSGKQIMKIKTAGQVSISLLNHKLFGNNRYLPLQ
;
A
#
# COMPACT_ATOMS: atom_id res chain seq x y z
N MET A 1 58.89 -72.95 100.53
CA MET A 1 58.96 -71.65 99.79
C MET A 1 60.37 -71.21 99.36
N LYS A 2 61.42 -72.05 99.48
CA LYS A 2 62.81 -71.74 99.05
C LYS A 2 63.24 -72.38 97.71
N HIS A 3 62.36 -73.14 97.05
CA HIS A 3 62.65 -73.83 95.78
C HIS A 3 62.07 -73.15 94.53
N ILE A 4 61.08 -72.25 94.68
CA ILE A 4 60.49 -71.51 93.55
C ILE A 4 61.39 -70.34 93.11
N LEU A 5 62.15 -69.74 94.03
CA LEU A 5 63.10 -68.67 93.72
C LEU A 5 64.33 -69.18 92.92
N LYS A 6 64.72 -70.46 93.09
CA LYS A 6 65.85 -71.06 92.35
C LYS A 6 65.47 -71.48 90.92
N LEU A 7 64.19 -71.74 90.64
CA LEU A 7 63.73 -72.06 89.28
C LEU A 7 63.52 -70.79 88.44
N SER A 8 63.15 -69.66 89.06
CA SER A 8 62.99 -68.38 88.38
C SER A 8 64.33 -67.72 88.01
N LEU A 9 65.40 -67.98 88.78
CA LEU A 9 66.75 -67.51 88.45
C LEU A 9 67.44 -68.33 87.35
N LEU A 10 67.08 -69.61 87.16
CA LEU A 10 67.64 -70.46 86.10
C LEU A 10 66.99 -70.18 84.73
N LEU A 11 65.74 -69.69 84.69
CA LEU A 11 65.04 -69.35 83.45
C LEU A 11 65.51 -67.99 82.85
N CYS A 12 66.03 -67.08 83.68
CA CYS A 12 66.60 -65.80 83.19
C CYS A 12 67.96 -65.98 82.48
N LEU A 13 68.66 -67.10 82.70
CA LEU A 13 69.95 -67.38 82.06
C LEU A 13 69.83 -68.00 80.66
N TYR A 14 68.63 -68.36 80.20
CA TYR A 14 68.40 -68.90 78.85
C TYR A 14 67.85 -67.88 77.85
N LEU A 15 67.64 -66.61 78.25
CA LEU A 15 67.08 -65.56 77.38
C LEU A 15 68.13 -64.54 76.88
N THR A 16 69.43 -64.77 77.09
CA THR A 16 70.49 -63.78 76.77
C THR A 16 71.66 -64.32 75.92
N ALA A 17 71.41 -65.25 74.99
CA ALA A 17 72.44 -65.65 74.03
C ALA A 17 71.87 -66.02 72.65
N CYS A 18 71.50 -64.99 71.89
CA CYS A 18 71.64 -64.99 70.44
C CYS A 18 71.71 -63.53 69.98
N GLU A 19 72.90 -62.93 70.10
CA GLU A 19 73.21 -61.67 69.44
C GLU A 19 73.43 -62.00 67.96
N PHE A 20 72.36 -61.97 67.18
CA PHE A 20 72.46 -62.03 65.73
C PHE A 20 72.95 -60.66 65.26
N THR A 21 74.25 -60.54 65.00
CA THR A 21 74.83 -59.45 64.21
C THR A 21 74.64 -59.80 62.74
N PRO A 22 73.69 -59.17 62.01
CA PRO A 22 73.64 -59.32 60.56
C PRO A 22 74.94 -58.78 59.97
N ASP A 23 75.71 -59.66 59.33
CA ASP A 23 76.88 -59.28 58.57
C ASP A 23 76.40 -58.72 57.23
N GLY A 24 76.42 -57.40 57.11
CA GLY A 24 76.02 -56.68 55.90
C GLY A 24 74.61 -56.09 55.97
N SER A 25 74.52 -54.80 55.66
CA SER A 25 73.26 -54.13 55.35
C SER A 25 72.89 -54.40 53.89
N PRO A 26 71.79 -55.09 53.57
CA PRO A 26 71.36 -55.33 52.20
C PRO A 26 70.63 -54.07 51.69
N PHE A 27 71.38 -52.99 51.52
CA PHE A 27 70.91 -51.82 50.77
C PHE A 27 71.54 -51.91 49.38
N GLU A 28 70.81 -52.47 48.42
CA GLU A 28 71.08 -52.17 47.01
C GLU A 28 70.54 -50.77 46.73
N GLU A 29 71.42 -49.88 46.28
CA GLU A 29 71.03 -48.56 45.82
C GLU A 29 70.34 -48.72 44.46
N VAL A 30 69.03 -48.53 44.45
CA VAL A 30 68.21 -48.63 43.24
C VAL A 30 68.30 -47.29 42.50
N ASP A 31 68.49 -47.33 41.17
CA ASP A 31 68.58 -46.12 40.34
C ASP A 31 67.30 -45.28 40.48
N PRO A 32 67.38 -44.03 40.98
CA PRO A 32 66.22 -43.16 41.14
C PRO A 32 65.65 -42.67 39.80
N THR A 33 66.35 -42.90 38.69
CA THR A 33 66.01 -42.37 37.38
C THR A 33 65.16 -43.35 36.57
N VAL A 34 63.86 -43.36 36.86
CA VAL A 34 62.91 -44.24 36.16
C VAL A 34 62.50 -43.63 34.81
N ILE A 35 62.90 -44.26 33.70
CA ILE A 35 62.34 -43.95 32.38
C ILE A 35 60.97 -44.64 32.25
N VAL A 36 59.94 -43.86 31.96
CA VAL A 36 58.56 -44.34 31.80
C VAL A 36 58.15 -44.16 30.35
N PHE A 37 57.75 -45.26 29.71
CA PHE A 37 57.03 -45.23 28.45
C PHE A 37 55.55 -45.43 28.75
N GLY A 38 54.71 -44.51 28.29
CA GLY A 38 53.27 -44.59 28.50
C GLY A 38 52.50 -43.74 27.52
N SER A 39 51.28 -44.17 27.20
CA SER A 39 50.32 -43.41 26.41
C SER A 39 49.05 -43.18 27.22
N ILE A 40 48.48 -42.00 27.06
CA ILE A 40 47.16 -41.65 27.57
C ILE A 40 46.37 -41.21 26.35
N ASP A 41 45.25 -41.85 26.08
CA ASP A 41 44.33 -41.46 25.02
C ASP A 41 42.95 -41.20 25.59
N LEU A 42 42.30 -40.20 25.00
CA LEU A 42 40.92 -39.81 25.25
C LEU A 42 40.24 -39.81 23.89
N ASN A 43 38.98 -40.24 23.80
CA ASN A 43 38.20 -40.32 22.56
C ASN A 43 37.84 -38.94 21.96
N LEU A 44 38.80 -38.02 21.92
CA LEU A 44 38.71 -36.69 21.37
C LEU A 44 39.57 -36.63 20.11
N ALA A 45 38.99 -36.17 19.00
CA ALA A 45 39.67 -36.11 17.71
C ALA A 45 40.68 -34.95 17.58
N ALA A 46 40.79 -34.09 18.59
CA ALA A 46 41.61 -32.88 18.56
C ALA A 46 42.10 -32.45 19.96
N ASP A 47 43.18 -31.67 20.00
CA ASP A 47 43.75 -31.11 21.23
C ASP A 47 42.88 -30.00 21.86
N THR A 48 41.96 -29.42 21.08
CA THR A 48 40.95 -28.47 21.55
C THR A 48 39.55 -29.01 21.27
N VAL A 49 38.71 -29.06 22.30
CA VAL A 49 37.37 -29.65 22.23
C VAL A 49 36.32 -28.65 22.69
N PHE A 50 35.35 -28.41 21.82
CA PHE A 50 34.16 -27.64 22.15
C PHE A 50 33.11 -28.57 22.72
N ILE A 51 32.68 -28.33 23.96
CA ILE A 51 31.68 -29.15 24.63
C ILE A 51 30.43 -28.31 24.88
N GLN A 52 29.31 -28.85 24.41
CA GLN A 52 27.98 -28.34 24.70
C GLN A 52 27.02 -29.53 24.90
N GLY A 53 26.22 -29.50 25.95
CA GLY A 53 25.36 -30.61 26.33
C GLY A 53 26.11 -31.74 27.05
N ASN A 54 25.70 -32.98 26.77
CA ASN A 54 26.21 -34.17 27.42
C ASN A 54 27.12 -34.95 26.47
N ILE A 55 28.35 -35.27 26.88
CA ILE A 55 29.28 -36.07 26.08
C ILE A 55 29.85 -37.24 26.88
N SER A 56 30.12 -38.35 26.21
CA SER A 56 30.81 -39.49 26.82
C SER A 56 32.31 -39.40 26.51
N LEU A 57 33.10 -39.12 27.54
CA LEU A 57 34.56 -39.14 27.49
C LEU A 57 35.04 -40.54 27.87
N LYS A 58 35.83 -41.18 27.01
CA LYS A 58 36.40 -42.50 27.23
C LYS A 58 37.91 -42.40 27.20
N TYR A 59 38.58 -42.85 28.26
CA TYR A 59 40.03 -42.86 28.29
C TYR A 59 40.62 -44.26 28.28
N ASN A 60 41.86 -44.36 27.79
CA ASN A 60 42.71 -45.53 27.90
C ASN A 60 44.11 -45.08 28.34
N VAL A 61 44.67 -45.77 29.32
CA VAL A 61 46.00 -45.53 29.89
C VAL A 61 46.82 -46.80 29.72
N GLU A 62 47.92 -46.68 28.98
CA GLU A 62 48.87 -47.78 28.80
C GLU A 62 50.18 -47.42 29.49
N LEU A 63 50.51 -48.19 30.54
CA LEU A 63 51.76 -48.08 31.29
C LEU A 63 52.42 -49.46 31.35
N PRO A 64 53.11 -49.91 30.29
CA PRO A 64 53.71 -51.24 30.22
C PRO A 64 54.65 -51.52 31.40
N GLY A 65 54.48 -52.68 32.04
CA GLY A 65 55.31 -53.09 33.18
C GLY A 65 55.03 -52.35 34.49
N ARG A 66 53.96 -51.55 34.55
CA ARG A 66 53.54 -50.82 35.75
C ARG A 66 52.14 -51.25 36.18
N THR A 67 51.91 -51.26 37.48
CA THR A 67 50.59 -51.42 38.09
C THR A 67 49.99 -50.04 38.31
N LEU A 68 48.89 -49.77 37.62
CA LEU A 68 48.11 -48.56 37.82
C LEU A 68 47.59 -48.51 39.26
N VAL A 69 47.86 -47.41 39.96
CA VAL A 69 47.33 -47.15 41.29
C VAL A 69 45.99 -46.44 41.16
N ASN A 70 45.94 -45.32 40.45
CA ASN A 70 44.69 -44.62 40.14
C ASN A 70 44.82 -43.74 38.90
N THR A 71 43.68 -43.25 38.43
CA THR A 71 43.54 -42.23 37.41
C THR A 71 42.67 -41.11 37.94
N ARG A 72 42.99 -39.86 37.59
CA ARG A 72 42.23 -38.67 37.98
C ARG A 72 41.99 -37.83 36.73
N LEU A 73 40.71 -37.63 36.40
CA LEU A 73 40.28 -36.70 35.35
C LEU A 73 39.89 -35.39 36.00
N LEU A 74 40.60 -34.31 35.67
CA LEU A 74 40.40 -32.99 36.24
C LEU A 74 40.02 -31.97 35.17
N LEU A 75 39.11 -31.05 35.49
CA LEU A 75 38.82 -29.86 34.70
C LEU A 75 39.35 -28.64 35.46
N GLY A 76 40.47 -28.09 35.02
CA GLY A 76 41.28 -27.18 35.84
C GLY A 76 41.76 -27.90 37.10
N GLN A 77 41.33 -27.43 38.27
CA GLN A 77 41.63 -28.07 39.56
C GLN A 77 40.48 -28.95 40.09
N ARG A 78 39.33 -28.97 39.42
CA ARG A 78 38.15 -29.73 39.87
C ARG A 78 38.28 -31.18 39.42
N LEU A 79 38.32 -32.11 40.37
CA LEU A 79 38.22 -33.54 40.10
C LEU A 79 36.83 -33.84 39.51
N LEU A 80 36.80 -34.37 38.28
CA LEU A 80 35.59 -34.85 37.63
C LEU A 80 35.33 -36.32 37.96
N LYS A 81 36.40 -37.13 37.92
CA LYS A 81 36.34 -38.58 38.11
C LYS A 81 37.67 -39.09 38.64
N GLU A 82 37.59 -40.10 39.51
CA GLU A 82 38.71 -40.94 39.91
C GLU A 82 38.36 -42.39 39.56
N GLY A 83 39.35 -43.14 39.06
CA GLY A 83 39.18 -44.51 38.62
C GLY A 83 40.42 -45.36 38.93
N TYR A 84 40.23 -46.68 39.00
CA TYR A 84 41.28 -47.65 39.34
C TYR A 84 41.54 -48.65 38.20
N HIS A 85 41.07 -48.32 36.99
CA HIS A 85 41.18 -49.15 35.80
C HIS A 85 41.91 -48.37 34.70
N ASN A 86 42.60 -49.10 33.82
CA ASN A 86 43.33 -48.53 32.68
C ASN A 86 42.39 -47.84 31.68
N SER A 87 41.11 -48.22 31.67
CA SER A 87 40.09 -47.58 30.84
C SER A 87 38.80 -47.38 31.64
N ASP A 88 38.18 -46.21 31.50
CA ASP A 88 36.86 -45.91 32.07
C ASP A 88 36.13 -44.88 31.19
N ASP A 89 34.81 -44.80 31.38
CA ASP A 89 33.92 -43.88 30.69
C ASP A 89 33.37 -42.84 31.69
N PHE A 90 33.39 -41.57 31.30
CA PHE A 90 32.83 -40.46 32.06
C PHE A 90 31.80 -39.70 31.24
N ASN A 91 30.58 -39.58 31.79
CA ASN A 91 29.52 -38.78 31.20
C ASN A 91 29.68 -37.32 31.64
N PHE A 92 30.25 -36.49 30.78
CA PHE A 92 30.50 -35.08 31.03
C PHE A 92 29.27 -34.23 30.68
N ILE A 93 28.67 -33.62 31.70
CA ILE A 93 27.52 -32.73 31.57
C ILE A 93 28.02 -31.28 31.63
N SER A 94 28.12 -30.63 30.48
CA SER A 94 28.68 -29.26 30.40
C SER A 94 27.91 -28.22 31.22
N THR A 95 26.60 -28.40 31.45
CA THR A 95 25.78 -27.46 32.23
C THR A 95 26.15 -27.40 33.71
N ASP A 96 26.91 -28.37 34.22
CA ASP A 96 27.42 -28.39 35.59
C ASP A 96 28.67 -27.50 35.78
N HIS A 97 29.06 -26.83 34.69
CA HIS A 97 30.24 -25.99 34.59
C HIS A 97 29.88 -24.63 33.99
N ARG A 98 30.61 -23.59 34.42
CA ARG A 98 30.48 -22.25 33.83
C ARG A 98 31.04 -22.26 32.41
N ASN A 99 30.58 -21.32 31.59
CA ASN A 99 31.18 -21.11 30.27
C ASN A 99 32.62 -20.63 30.44
N GLY A 100 33.53 -21.13 29.61
CA GLY A 100 34.93 -20.76 29.69
C GLY A 100 35.85 -21.73 28.96
N THR A 101 37.14 -21.38 28.94
CA THR A 101 38.21 -22.25 28.48
C THR A 101 38.85 -22.90 29.70
N TYR A 102 38.95 -24.22 29.67
CA TYR A 102 39.47 -25.06 30.74
C TYR A 102 40.58 -25.95 30.20
N GLN A 103 41.48 -26.37 31.09
CA GLN A 103 42.40 -27.46 30.81
C GLN A 103 41.80 -28.76 31.37
N LEU A 104 41.50 -29.71 30.51
CA LEU A 104 41.14 -31.07 30.92
C LEU A 104 42.42 -31.86 31.09
N THR A 105 42.68 -32.39 32.27
CA THR A 105 43.90 -33.15 32.58
C THR A 105 43.52 -34.55 32.99
N LEU A 106 44.09 -35.55 32.34
CA LEU A 106 44.05 -36.93 32.82
C LEU A 106 45.42 -37.27 33.38
N THR A 107 45.44 -37.58 34.67
CA THR A 107 46.63 -37.99 35.42
C THR A 107 46.50 -39.47 35.76
N ALA A 108 47.51 -40.26 35.43
CA ALA A 108 47.63 -41.66 35.83
C ALA A 108 48.79 -41.80 36.81
N THR A 109 48.49 -42.31 38.00
CA THR A 109 49.51 -42.66 39.00
C THR A 109 49.73 -44.16 38.93
N ALA A 110 50.97 -44.59 38.81
CA ALA A 110 51.35 -46.00 38.85
C ALA A 110 52.55 -46.18 39.77
N ASN A 111 52.80 -47.42 40.15
CA ASN A 111 54.03 -47.76 40.87
C ASN A 111 55.25 -47.39 40.00
N SER A 112 56.37 -47.04 40.62
CA SER A 112 57.58 -46.64 39.88
C SER A 112 58.24 -47.83 39.18
N GLY A 113 57.95 -49.05 39.65
CA GLY A 113 58.49 -50.32 39.18
C GLY A 113 60.02 -50.37 39.21
N THR A 114 60.60 -49.75 40.24
CA THR A 114 62.00 -49.90 40.63
C THR A 114 62.25 -51.22 41.37
N GLY A 115 61.18 -51.86 41.88
CA GLY A 115 61.29 -53.06 42.72
C GLY A 115 61.77 -52.77 44.13
N SER A 116 61.92 -51.50 44.51
CA SER A 116 62.29 -51.09 45.86
C SER A 116 61.20 -51.50 46.87
N LEU A 117 61.55 -51.58 48.15
CA LEU A 117 60.54 -51.81 49.19
C LEU A 117 59.48 -50.69 49.19
N ALA A 118 59.86 -49.46 48.83
CA ALA A 118 58.94 -48.34 48.71
C ALA A 118 58.00 -48.49 47.50
N ASP A 119 58.47 -49.01 46.36
CA ASP A 119 57.65 -49.32 45.19
C ASP A 119 56.67 -50.47 45.46
N VAL A 120 57.13 -51.55 46.12
CA VAL A 120 56.29 -52.68 46.53
C VAL A 120 55.25 -52.28 47.58
N MET A 121 55.60 -51.37 48.50
CA MET A 121 54.67 -50.84 49.52
C MET A 121 53.80 -49.68 49.01
N GLY A 122 53.95 -49.25 47.74
CA GLY A 122 53.18 -48.14 47.15
C GLY A 122 53.56 -46.75 47.67
N ALA A 123 54.70 -46.63 48.35
CA ALA A 123 55.27 -45.36 48.81
C ALA A 123 56.09 -44.63 47.73
N GLU A 124 56.43 -45.31 46.63
CA GLU A 124 57.11 -44.77 45.45
C GLU A 124 56.22 -44.90 44.22
N GLY A 125 56.09 -43.84 43.42
CA GLY A 125 55.19 -43.83 42.27
C GLY A 125 55.57 -42.81 41.22
N ILE A 126 55.10 -43.07 40.00
CA ILE A 126 55.23 -42.19 38.84
C ILE A 126 53.88 -41.57 38.52
N ILE A 127 53.93 -40.36 37.95
CA ILE A 127 52.74 -39.65 37.50
C ILE A 127 52.92 -39.33 36.02
N VAL A 128 52.04 -39.86 35.19
CA VAL A 128 51.94 -39.51 33.77
C VAL A 128 50.70 -38.67 33.57
N GLN A 129 50.81 -37.58 32.82
CA GLN A 129 49.69 -36.68 32.57
C GLN A 129 49.58 -36.29 31.09
N LYS A 130 48.34 -36.14 30.61
CA LYS A 130 48.02 -35.54 29.31
C LYS A 130 46.93 -34.50 29.49
N THR A 131 47.01 -33.44 28.69
CA THR A 131 46.12 -32.29 28.81
C THR A 131 45.47 -31.92 27.50
N TRP A 132 44.20 -31.53 27.53
CA TRP A 132 43.42 -31.00 26.42
C TRP A 132 42.87 -29.61 26.77
N VAL A 133 42.62 -28.79 25.76
CA VAL A 133 41.89 -27.52 25.92
C VAL A 133 40.41 -27.79 25.72
N VAL A 134 39.58 -27.51 26.71
CA VAL A 134 38.13 -27.68 26.66
C VAL A 134 37.44 -26.33 26.70
N ILE A 135 36.63 -26.03 25.70
CA ILE A 135 35.83 -24.81 25.63
C ILE A 135 34.37 -25.18 25.91
N ILE A 136 33.86 -24.74 27.06
CA ILE A 136 32.47 -24.97 27.48
C ILE A 136 31.64 -23.76 27.10
N HIS A 137 30.59 -23.98 26.32
CA HIS A 137 29.68 -22.91 25.92
C HIS A 137 28.21 -23.36 26.00
N ASN A 138 27.60 -23.15 27.16
CA ASN A 138 26.20 -23.50 27.45
C ASN A 138 25.21 -22.38 27.08
N GLY A 139 25.71 -21.19 26.74
CA GLY A 139 24.87 -20.06 26.32
C GLY A 139 24.24 -20.27 24.94
N PRO A 140 23.26 -19.44 24.55
CA PRO A 140 22.83 -19.32 23.15
C PRO A 140 24.02 -18.99 22.25
N PRO A 141 24.05 -19.45 20.99
CA PRO A 141 25.17 -19.16 20.10
C PRO A 141 25.35 -17.63 19.95
N PRO A 142 26.58 -17.12 19.82
CA PRO A 142 26.78 -15.69 19.59
C PRO A 142 26.10 -15.27 18.28
N ALA A 143 25.45 -14.10 18.30
CA ALA A 143 24.85 -13.52 17.11
C ALA A 143 25.91 -13.20 16.06
N VAL A 144 25.49 -13.26 14.80
CA VAL A 144 26.29 -12.86 13.64
C VAL A 144 25.72 -11.57 13.09
N SER A 145 26.59 -10.63 12.74
CA SER A 145 26.19 -9.34 12.18
C SER A 145 26.06 -9.41 10.66
N ILE A 146 24.96 -8.87 10.13
CA ILE A 146 24.88 -8.51 8.71
C ILE A 146 25.88 -7.38 8.48
N THR A 147 26.87 -7.63 7.63
CA THR A 147 27.98 -6.72 7.35
C THR A 147 27.64 -5.76 6.23
N ASN A 148 26.85 -6.20 5.24
CA ASN A 148 26.49 -5.37 4.10
C ASN A 148 25.13 -5.79 3.51
N ILE A 149 24.41 -4.81 2.95
CA ILE A 149 23.24 -5.01 2.12
C ILE A 149 23.39 -4.06 0.93
N PHE A 150 23.51 -4.61 -0.27
CA PHE A 150 23.85 -3.83 -1.47
C PHE A 150 23.31 -4.47 -2.74
N GLU A 151 23.32 -3.71 -3.82
CA GLU A 151 22.93 -4.17 -5.15
C GLU A 151 24.13 -4.78 -5.87
N ARG A 152 23.93 -5.95 -6.49
CA ARG A 152 24.91 -6.64 -7.34
C ARG A 152 24.18 -7.26 -8.52
N ASP A 153 24.57 -6.89 -9.73
CA ASP A 153 24.01 -7.42 -11.00
C ASP A 153 22.48 -7.37 -11.06
N GLY A 154 21.87 -6.27 -10.63
CA GLY A 154 20.43 -6.06 -10.63
C GLY A 154 19.68 -6.88 -9.58
N GLN A 155 20.34 -7.35 -8.52
CA GLN A 155 19.74 -8.09 -7.41
C GLN A 155 20.19 -7.54 -6.05
N LEU A 156 19.35 -7.70 -5.02
CA LEU A 156 19.73 -7.34 -3.65
C LEU A 156 20.51 -8.49 -3.01
N VAL A 157 21.72 -8.20 -2.54
CA VAL A 157 22.59 -9.15 -1.84
C VAL A 157 22.74 -8.74 -0.38
N ILE A 158 22.58 -9.71 0.51
CA ILE A 158 22.72 -9.57 1.96
C ILE A 158 23.94 -10.40 2.36
N GLN A 159 24.91 -9.78 3.02
CA GLN A 159 26.16 -10.43 3.45
C GLN A 159 26.33 -10.34 4.96
N TRP A 160 26.95 -11.36 5.55
CA TRP A 160 27.19 -11.45 6.99
C TRP A 160 28.50 -12.17 7.31
N GLU A 161 28.96 -12.04 8.56
CA GLU A 161 30.19 -12.71 9.00
C GLU A 161 30.02 -14.23 9.12
N LYS A 162 31.07 -15.00 8.80
CA LYS A 162 31.02 -16.45 9.04
C LYS A 162 30.95 -16.75 10.54
N TYR A 163 29.98 -17.56 10.96
CA TYR A 163 29.94 -18.11 12.31
C TYR A 163 31.13 -19.03 12.56
N LYS A 164 31.85 -18.85 13.67
CA LYS A 164 33.16 -19.47 13.90
C LYS A 164 33.14 -20.74 14.74
N LEU A 165 32.08 -20.97 15.51
CA LEU A 165 32.03 -22.11 16.44
C LEU A 165 31.59 -23.40 15.71
N PRO A 166 32.11 -24.58 16.11
CA PRO A 166 31.81 -25.84 15.44
C PRO A 166 30.40 -26.36 15.74
N ASN A 167 29.71 -25.80 16.74
CA ASN A 167 28.35 -26.17 17.12
C ASN A 167 27.28 -25.55 16.19
N PHE A 168 27.66 -25.05 15.02
CA PHE A 168 26.73 -24.51 14.03
C PHE A 168 25.75 -25.58 13.54
N ARG A 169 24.48 -25.18 13.38
CA ARG A 169 23.48 -25.98 12.67
C ARG A 169 22.95 -25.23 11.45
N GLU A 170 22.46 -24.01 11.63
CA GLU A 170 21.84 -23.23 10.55
C GLU A 170 21.88 -21.72 10.84
N TYR A 171 21.87 -20.91 9.79
CA TYR A 171 21.43 -19.52 9.86
C TYR A 171 19.92 -19.45 9.58
N ARG A 172 19.25 -18.50 10.24
CA ARG A 172 17.87 -18.09 9.92
C ARG A 172 17.89 -16.62 9.53
N LEU A 173 17.63 -16.35 8.26
CA LEU A 173 17.52 -14.98 7.75
C LEU A 173 16.03 -14.63 7.62
N LEU A 174 15.60 -13.64 8.39
CA LEU A 174 14.25 -13.10 8.41
C LEU A 174 14.21 -11.78 7.64
N LYS A 175 13.21 -11.61 6.78
CA LYS A 175 12.84 -10.34 6.14
C LYS A 175 11.52 -9.85 6.73
N GLU A 176 11.49 -8.60 7.14
CA GLU A 176 10.28 -7.91 7.63
C GLU A 176 9.91 -6.73 6.72
N GLY A 177 8.60 -6.54 6.52
CA GLY A 177 8.00 -5.38 5.85
C GLY A 177 6.89 -5.73 4.85
N GLY A 178 6.00 -4.77 4.57
CA GLY A 178 5.02 -4.78 3.47
C GLY A 178 3.85 -5.79 3.55
N GLY A 179 3.95 -6.85 4.37
CA GLY A 179 2.89 -7.88 4.47
C GLY A 179 3.18 -9.01 5.47
N GLY A 180 4.12 -8.79 6.39
CA GLY A 180 4.53 -9.78 7.40
C GLY A 180 6.02 -10.12 7.38
N ALA A 181 6.41 -11.06 8.23
CA ALA A 181 7.77 -11.56 8.32
C ALA A 181 7.90 -12.92 7.62
N LYS A 182 8.96 -13.10 6.83
CA LYS A 182 9.27 -14.34 6.12
C LYS A 182 10.70 -14.75 6.43
N SER A 183 10.96 -16.03 6.60
CA SER A 183 12.29 -16.54 6.96
C SER A 183 12.76 -17.63 6.01
N ILE A 184 14.07 -17.70 5.81
CA ILE A 184 14.75 -18.83 5.17
C ILE A 184 15.74 -19.47 6.13
N VAL A 185 16.05 -20.73 5.88
CA VAL A 185 17.04 -21.52 6.63
C VAL A 185 18.22 -21.84 5.73
N ILE A 186 19.43 -21.61 6.22
CA ILE A 186 20.68 -21.85 5.51
C ILE A 186 21.56 -22.78 6.36
N THR A 187 21.73 -24.03 5.92
CA THR A 187 22.39 -25.08 6.71
C THR A 187 23.90 -25.21 6.46
N ASN A 188 24.45 -24.48 5.49
CA ASN A 188 25.88 -24.46 5.23
C ASN A 188 26.52 -23.28 5.97
N GLN A 189 27.39 -23.58 6.94
CA GLN A 189 28.11 -22.58 7.73
C GLN A 189 28.96 -21.62 6.87
N ASN A 190 29.41 -22.09 5.71
CA ASN A 190 30.26 -21.32 4.80
C ASN A 190 29.46 -20.37 3.91
N THR A 191 28.13 -20.53 3.83
CA THR A 191 27.27 -19.58 3.10
C THR A 191 27.13 -18.31 3.94
N THR A 192 27.76 -17.24 3.46
CA THR A 192 27.84 -15.92 4.14
C THR A 192 27.14 -14.81 3.34
N GLU A 193 26.41 -15.20 2.30
CA GLU A 193 25.62 -14.30 1.49
C GLU A 193 24.30 -14.94 1.04
N TRP A 194 23.30 -14.10 0.81
CA TRP A 194 22.01 -14.48 0.23
C TRP A 194 21.52 -13.44 -0.75
N ILE A 195 20.88 -13.90 -1.83
CA ILE A 195 20.24 -13.04 -2.83
C ILE A 195 18.74 -12.97 -2.54
N ASP A 196 18.23 -11.79 -2.21
CA ASP A 196 16.80 -11.55 -2.09
C ASP A 196 16.21 -11.28 -3.48
N SER A 197 15.72 -12.33 -4.13
CA SER A 197 15.16 -12.27 -5.48
C SER A 197 13.79 -11.56 -5.56
N SER A 198 13.16 -11.23 -4.42
CA SER A 198 11.84 -10.57 -4.39
C SER A 198 11.91 -9.08 -4.03
N TYR A 199 13.11 -8.53 -3.80
CA TYR A 199 13.27 -7.11 -3.50
C TYR A 199 13.29 -6.25 -4.77
N VAL A 200 12.36 -5.31 -4.89
CA VAL A 200 12.26 -4.34 -6.01
C VAL A 200 12.26 -2.87 -5.56
N GLY A 201 12.33 -2.64 -4.23
CA GLY A 201 12.36 -1.32 -3.60
C GLY A 201 11.63 -1.32 -2.25
N ASN A 202 11.44 -0.11 -1.72
CA ASN A 202 10.82 0.20 -0.43
C ASN A 202 11.67 -0.23 0.79
N MET A 203 11.32 0.24 1.98
CA MET A 203 12.05 -0.09 3.19
C MET A 203 11.80 -1.55 3.57
N ARG A 204 12.87 -2.28 3.88
CA ARG A 204 12.82 -3.64 4.43
C ARG A 204 13.82 -3.77 5.58
N PHE A 205 13.52 -4.68 6.50
CA PHE A 205 14.43 -5.04 7.58
C PHE A 205 14.84 -6.49 7.45
N TYR A 206 16.12 -6.76 7.66
CA TYR A 206 16.70 -8.09 7.68
C TYR A 206 17.26 -8.39 9.05
N LEU A 207 16.94 -9.56 9.58
CA LEU A 207 17.45 -10.06 10.85
C LEU A 207 18.10 -11.42 10.61
N LEU A 208 19.31 -11.61 11.10
CA LEU A 208 20.04 -12.87 10.98
C LEU A 208 20.24 -13.49 12.36
N SER A 209 19.72 -14.70 12.55
CA SER A 209 19.95 -15.49 13.75
C SER A 209 20.78 -16.73 13.43
N VAL A 210 21.58 -17.19 14.39
CA VAL A 210 22.28 -18.48 14.33
C VAL A 210 21.53 -19.48 15.20
N VAL A 211 21.39 -20.71 14.73
CA VAL A 211 20.91 -21.83 15.52
C VAL A 211 22.04 -22.84 15.68
N ASP A 212 22.26 -23.27 16.91
CA ASP A 212 23.26 -24.29 17.22
C ASP A 212 22.70 -25.72 17.14
N GLN A 213 23.58 -26.71 17.30
CA GLN A 213 23.22 -28.13 17.32
C GLN A 213 22.29 -28.50 18.49
N SER A 214 22.21 -27.66 19.53
CA SER A 214 21.32 -27.81 20.68
C SER A 214 19.97 -27.10 20.49
N ASN A 215 19.63 -26.64 19.27
CA ASN A 215 18.42 -25.85 18.95
C ASN A 215 18.32 -24.48 19.63
N LYS A 216 19.41 -23.96 20.23
CA LYS A 216 19.39 -22.61 20.80
C LYS A 216 19.58 -21.59 19.69
N VAL A 217 18.81 -20.51 19.74
CA VAL A 217 18.88 -19.39 18.80
C VAL A 217 19.71 -18.27 19.41
N SER A 218 20.55 -17.63 18.61
CA SER A 218 21.39 -16.52 19.07
C SER A 218 20.57 -15.41 19.72
N ALA A 219 21.03 -14.91 20.86
CA ALA A 219 20.44 -13.76 21.52
C ALA A 219 20.68 -12.49 20.69
N ASP A 220 19.68 -11.61 20.60
CA ASP A 220 19.75 -10.28 19.98
C ASP A 220 20.30 -10.24 18.54
N PRO A 221 19.62 -10.88 17.56
CA PRO A 221 20.03 -10.78 16.17
C PRO A 221 20.01 -9.32 15.70
N GLN A 222 21.08 -8.88 15.04
CA GLN A 222 21.14 -7.51 14.52
C GLN A 222 20.08 -7.30 13.44
N ARG A 223 19.25 -6.27 13.63
CA ARG A 223 18.28 -5.80 12.65
C ARG A 223 18.90 -4.73 11.77
N ARG A 224 18.98 -4.97 10.47
CA ARG A 224 19.48 -4.01 9.47
C ARG A 224 18.36 -3.58 8.54
N SER A 225 18.20 -2.28 8.36
CA SER A 225 17.30 -1.72 7.35
C SER A 225 18.03 -1.54 6.03
N PHE A 226 17.28 -1.70 4.94
CA PHE A 226 17.71 -1.30 3.61
C PHE A 226 16.54 -0.60 2.91
N TYR A 227 16.85 0.49 2.20
CA TYR A 227 15.86 1.29 1.49
C TYR A 227 16.40 1.70 0.12
N GLU A 228 15.62 1.42 -0.91
CA GLU A 228 15.75 1.98 -2.23
C GLU A 228 14.34 2.41 -2.70
N PRO A 229 14.16 3.57 -3.33
CA PRO A 229 12.87 3.97 -3.87
C PRO A 229 12.31 2.93 -4.84
N VAL A 230 11.00 2.69 -4.72
CA VAL A 230 10.26 1.89 -5.71
C VAL A 230 10.13 2.67 -7.03
N PRO A 231 9.91 2.00 -8.16
CA PRO A 231 9.50 2.64 -9.39
C PRO A 231 8.30 3.57 -9.16
N THR A 232 8.43 4.81 -9.61
CA THR A 232 7.42 5.87 -9.47
C THR A 232 7.02 6.43 -10.82
N ILE A 233 5.75 6.78 -10.94
CA ILE A 233 5.26 7.52 -12.10
C ILE A 233 5.84 8.94 -12.06
N ILE A 234 6.49 9.35 -13.14
CA ILE A 234 7.11 10.68 -13.29
C ILE A 234 6.10 11.67 -13.83
N LYS A 235 5.39 11.29 -14.90
CA LYS A 235 4.38 12.10 -15.55
C LYS A 235 3.49 11.26 -16.44
N ALA A 236 2.30 11.78 -16.74
CA ALA A 236 1.42 11.25 -17.76
C ALA A 236 1.09 12.35 -18.77
N TYR A 237 0.91 12.00 -20.04
CA TYR A 237 0.55 12.93 -21.10
C TYR A 237 -0.31 12.24 -22.16
N TYR A 238 -1.29 12.98 -22.67
CA TYR A 238 -2.23 12.50 -23.68
C TYR A 238 -1.52 12.36 -25.03
N ASN A 239 -1.74 11.23 -25.69
CA ASN A 239 -1.30 11.08 -27.09
C ASN A 239 -2.42 11.54 -28.04
N ASP A 240 -3.66 11.21 -27.67
CA ASP A 240 -4.91 11.52 -28.37
C ASP A 240 -6.08 11.51 -27.35
N ASP A 241 -7.32 11.50 -27.84
CA ASP A 241 -8.55 11.49 -27.04
C ASP A 241 -8.91 10.10 -26.47
N THR A 242 -8.15 9.06 -26.80
CA THR A 242 -8.38 7.66 -26.41
C THR A 242 -7.24 7.03 -25.63
N THR A 243 -6.03 7.57 -25.68
CA THR A 243 -4.84 6.98 -25.05
C THR A 243 -3.97 8.00 -24.30
N ILE A 244 -3.29 7.49 -23.27
CA ILE A 244 -2.34 8.24 -22.45
C ILE A 244 -1.01 7.50 -22.35
N SER A 245 0.08 8.25 -22.42
CA SER A 245 1.43 7.77 -22.14
C SER A 245 1.81 8.08 -20.70
N ILE A 246 2.12 7.05 -19.92
CA ILE A 246 2.58 7.13 -18.54
C ILE A 246 4.08 6.84 -18.51
N LYS A 247 4.87 7.84 -18.14
CA LYS A 247 6.33 7.72 -17.98
C LYS A 247 6.68 7.44 -16.52
N TYR A 248 7.52 6.44 -16.26
CA TYR A 248 7.91 6.02 -14.92
C TYR A 248 9.40 5.69 -14.79
N THR A 249 9.90 5.60 -13.55
CA THR A 249 11.29 5.22 -13.25
C THR A 249 11.50 3.70 -13.30
N ALA A 250 12.75 3.29 -13.52
CA ALA A 250 13.17 1.89 -13.40
C ALA A 250 13.26 1.43 -11.95
N THR A 251 13.18 0.11 -11.72
CA THR A 251 13.86 -0.48 -10.57
C THR A 251 15.34 -0.70 -10.91
N LYS A 252 16.22 -0.50 -9.93
CA LYS A 252 17.63 -0.93 -10.03
C LYS A 252 17.75 -2.46 -9.97
N PHE A 253 16.80 -3.13 -9.32
CA PHE A 253 16.80 -4.59 -9.13
C PHE A 253 16.17 -5.33 -10.31
N ARG A 254 16.73 -5.09 -11.51
CA ARG A 254 16.18 -5.58 -12.79
C ARG A 254 16.02 -7.09 -12.87
N ASN A 255 16.92 -7.83 -12.22
CA ASN A 255 16.89 -9.29 -12.22
C ASN A 255 15.90 -9.86 -11.21
N ASN A 256 15.41 -9.04 -10.28
CA ASN A 256 14.34 -9.36 -9.34
C ASN A 256 12.95 -8.98 -9.85
N LEU A 257 12.86 -8.19 -10.93
CA LEU A 257 11.58 -7.79 -11.51
C LEU A 257 10.95 -8.97 -12.27
N ASN A 258 9.67 -9.24 -11.99
CA ASN A 258 8.84 -10.09 -12.84
C ASN A 258 8.27 -9.25 -14.00
N GLN A 259 7.57 -8.17 -13.65
CA GLN A 259 6.95 -7.26 -14.61
C GLN A 259 6.54 -5.93 -13.98
N TYR A 260 6.36 -4.92 -14.82
CA TYR A 260 5.56 -3.74 -14.56
C TYR A 260 4.13 -3.97 -14.99
N LYS A 261 3.18 -3.41 -14.25
CA LYS A 261 1.78 -3.32 -14.67
C LYS A 261 1.26 -1.91 -14.46
N ILE A 262 0.36 -1.47 -15.34
CA ILE A 262 -0.47 -0.30 -15.08
C ILE A 262 -1.91 -0.76 -14.90
N GLN A 263 -2.52 -0.32 -13.79
CA GLN A 263 -3.93 -0.51 -13.52
C GLN A 263 -4.61 0.85 -13.33
N ARG A 264 -5.94 0.86 -13.40
CA ARG A 264 -6.79 2.01 -13.14
C ARG A 264 -7.64 1.72 -11.91
N ASP A 265 -7.85 2.72 -11.06
CA ASP A 265 -8.58 2.59 -9.78
C ASP A 265 -10.00 2.00 -9.94
N SER A 266 -10.72 2.34 -11.02
CA SER A 266 -12.03 1.75 -11.30
C SER A 266 -11.99 0.25 -11.64
N ASP A 267 -10.82 -0.25 -12.08
CA ASP A 267 -10.65 -1.57 -12.68
C ASP A 267 -9.43 -2.31 -12.11
N TYR A 268 -9.28 -2.39 -10.78
CA TYR A 268 -8.17 -3.07 -10.11
C TYR A 268 -7.91 -4.53 -10.55
N GLN A 269 -8.84 -5.14 -11.29
CA GLN A 269 -8.71 -6.50 -11.80
C GLN A 269 -8.15 -6.57 -13.24
N THR A 270 -8.03 -5.44 -13.94
CA THR A 270 -7.61 -5.41 -15.34
C THR A 270 -6.26 -4.69 -15.49
N ASP A 271 -5.26 -5.44 -15.94
CA ASP A 271 -3.96 -4.88 -16.31
C ASP A 271 -4.11 -4.16 -17.67
N LEU A 272 -4.07 -2.83 -17.66
CA LEU A 272 -4.14 -2.02 -18.88
C LEU A 272 -2.84 -2.08 -19.69
N PHE A 273 -1.74 -2.43 -19.03
CA PHE A 273 -0.42 -2.62 -19.61
C PHE A 273 0.37 -3.58 -18.75
N THR A 274 1.18 -4.42 -19.38
CA THR A 274 2.17 -5.27 -18.72
C THR A 274 3.50 -5.23 -19.49
N SER A 275 4.62 -5.28 -18.77
CA SER A 275 5.94 -5.39 -19.41
C SER A 275 6.95 -6.08 -18.51
N SER A 276 7.55 -7.16 -19.00
CA SER A 276 8.68 -7.85 -18.35
C SER A 276 10.03 -7.20 -18.68
N ASP A 277 10.07 -6.21 -19.57
CA ASP A 277 11.30 -5.47 -19.87
C ASP A 277 11.61 -4.49 -18.74
N SER A 278 12.62 -4.84 -17.94
CA SER A 278 13.15 -4.00 -16.86
C SER A 278 13.72 -2.65 -17.33
N LEU A 279 13.93 -2.46 -18.64
CA LEU A 279 14.35 -1.19 -19.24
C LEU A 279 13.20 -0.30 -19.67
N ASN A 280 11.97 -0.81 -19.73
CA ASN A 280 10.83 -0.03 -20.16
C ASN A 280 10.50 1.11 -19.17
N ARG A 281 10.21 2.29 -19.71
CA ARG A 281 9.91 3.51 -18.94
C ARG A 281 8.61 4.19 -19.36
N ILE A 282 7.90 3.64 -20.34
CA ILE A 282 6.71 4.25 -20.92
C ILE A 282 5.66 3.16 -21.13
N ALA A 283 4.48 3.37 -20.55
CA ALA A 283 3.30 2.57 -20.83
C ALA A 283 2.30 3.44 -21.61
N ILE A 284 1.74 2.88 -22.67
CA ILE A 284 0.62 3.49 -23.39
C ILE A 284 -0.62 2.71 -22.98
N VAL A 285 -1.59 3.39 -22.36
CA VAL A 285 -2.81 2.77 -21.85
C VAL A 285 -4.06 3.52 -22.33
N PRO A 286 -5.23 2.86 -22.35
CA PRO A 286 -6.49 3.53 -22.64
C PRO A 286 -6.77 4.67 -21.65
N PHE A 287 -7.28 5.77 -22.19
CA PHE A 287 -7.79 6.90 -21.42
C PHE A 287 -9.28 6.71 -21.11
N ASN A 288 -9.68 7.14 -19.90
CA ASN A 288 -11.07 7.03 -19.46
C ASN A 288 -12.01 7.99 -20.19
N GLY A 289 -11.50 9.10 -20.74
CA GLY A 289 -12.31 10.12 -21.39
C GLY A 289 -12.41 11.42 -20.57
N PHE A 290 -12.90 12.48 -21.19
CA PHE A 290 -13.08 13.79 -20.59
C PHE A 290 -14.05 13.75 -19.40
N GLY A 291 -13.81 14.64 -18.43
CA GLY A 291 -14.76 14.94 -17.39
C GLY A 291 -14.56 14.20 -16.07
N ALA A 292 -13.59 13.30 -15.89
CA ALA A 292 -13.30 12.73 -14.57
C ALA A 292 -11.80 12.68 -14.25
N GLU A 293 -11.49 12.71 -12.95
CA GLU A 293 -10.18 12.31 -12.45
C GLU A 293 -10.03 10.80 -12.57
N THR A 294 -8.94 10.34 -13.18
CA THR A 294 -8.61 8.92 -13.22
C THR A 294 -7.28 8.71 -12.53
N GLU A 295 -7.26 7.84 -11.53
CA GLU A 295 -6.03 7.42 -10.87
C GLU A 295 -5.49 6.15 -11.54
N TYR A 296 -4.21 6.21 -11.93
CA TYR A 296 -3.48 5.09 -12.51
C TYR A 296 -2.41 4.63 -11.53
N HIS A 297 -2.30 3.32 -11.35
CA HIS A 297 -1.35 2.68 -10.45
C HIS A 297 -0.27 1.98 -11.27
N LEU A 298 0.99 2.31 -11.02
CA LEU A 298 2.13 1.53 -11.46
C LEU A 298 2.44 0.47 -10.41
N ILE A 299 2.27 -0.78 -10.79
CA ILE A 299 2.60 -1.95 -9.99
C ILE A 299 3.96 -2.47 -10.42
N THR A 300 4.87 -2.61 -9.48
CA THR A 300 6.17 -3.25 -9.64
C THR A 300 6.10 -4.63 -9.01
N ASP A 301 5.91 -5.64 -9.85
CA ASP A 301 5.72 -7.03 -9.44
C ASP A 301 7.09 -7.75 -9.40
N PRO A 302 7.57 -8.17 -8.21
CA PRO A 302 8.82 -8.91 -8.10
C PRO A 302 8.65 -10.39 -8.52
N LYS A 303 9.76 -11.04 -8.89
CA LYS A 303 9.77 -12.49 -9.10
C LYS A 303 9.36 -13.22 -7.83
N PRO A 304 8.60 -14.32 -7.94
CA PRO A 304 8.27 -15.14 -6.79
C PRO A 304 9.57 -15.70 -6.19
N GLY A 305 9.61 -15.76 -4.86
CA GLY A 305 10.76 -16.21 -4.10
C GLY A 305 10.40 -16.44 -2.63
N PRO A 306 11.32 -16.95 -1.81
CA PRO A 306 11.05 -17.27 -0.40
C PRO A 306 10.57 -16.07 0.42
N PHE A 307 10.97 -14.87 0.00
CA PHE A 307 10.62 -13.60 0.61
C PHE A 307 9.53 -12.82 -0.15
N TYR A 308 8.84 -13.44 -1.11
CA TYR A 308 7.77 -12.77 -1.85
C TYR A 308 6.60 -12.42 -0.90
N ASN A 309 6.16 -11.17 -0.96
CA ASN A 309 5.14 -10.64 -0.06
C ASN A 309 4.16 -9.68 -0.77
N GLY A 310 3.95 -9.90 -2.07
CA GLY A 310 3.18 -9.01 -2.93
C GLY A 310 4.05 -8.06 -3.74
N TYR A 311 3.41 -7.04 -4.29
CA TYR A 311 3.98 -6.05 -5.19
C TYR A 311 4.15 -4.69 -4.49
N GLU A 312 4.95 -3.82 -5.12
CA GLU A 312 5.05 -2.42 -4.74
C GLU A 312 4.24 -1.55 -5.70
N GLN A 313 3.68 -0.44 -5.24
CA GLN A 313 2.88 0.43 -6.09
C GLN A 313 3.19 1.92 -5.90
N SER A 314 2.98 2.68 -6.98
CA SER A 314 2.86 4.14 -6.97
C SER A 314 1.68 4.55 -7.83
N SER A 315 1.15 5.76 -7.65
CA SER A 315 0.01 6.23 -8.44
C SER A 315 0.19 7.66 -8.96
N ILE A 316 -0.59 7.99 -9.98
CA ILE A 316 -0.78 9.34 -10.50
C ILE A 316 -2.25 9.56 -10.79
N LYS A 317 -2.75 10.75 -10.44
CA LYS A 317 -4.07 11.23 -10.86
C LYS A 317 -3.92 12.04 -12.13
N VAL A 318 -4.70 11.69 -13.15
CA VAL A 318 -4.69 12.36 -14.45
C VAL A 318 -6.09 12.87 -14.77
N GLN A 319 -6.17 14.09 -15.28
CA GLN A 319 -7.40 14.75 -15.70
C GLN A 319 -7.18 15.40 -17.08
N TYR A 320 -8.13 15.19 -17.98
CA TYR A 320 -8.07 15.75 -19.34
C TYR A 320 -8.78 17.10 -19.37
N GLY A 321 -8.19 18.04 -20.08
CA GLY A 321 -8.64 19.43 -20.13
C GLY A 321 -8.04 20.32 -19.05
N GLN A 322 -8.36 21.60 -19.16
CA GLN A 322 -7.86 22.65 -18.28
C GLN A 322 -8.63 22.66 -16.96
N ALA A 323 -7.94 23.01 -15.87
CA ALA A 323 -8.55 23.06 -14.54
C ALA A 323 -9.69 24.08 -14.49
N PHE A 324 -10.79 23.70 -13.85
CA PHE A 324 -11.98 24.51 -13.68
C PHE A 324 -12.56 24.32 -12.29
N LYS A 325 -13.13 25.38 -11.71
CA LYS A 325 -13.90 25.24 -10.47
C LYS A 325 -15.30 24.74 -10.84
N THR A 326 -15.80 23.71 -10.17
CA THR A 326 -17.18 23.25 -10.39
C THR A 326 -18.17 24.26 -9.81
N TYR A 327 -19.24 24.53 -10.57
CA TYR A 327 -20.37 25.37 -10.16
C TYR A 327 -21.64 24.53 -10.29
N ARG A 328 -22.61 24.77 -9.41
CA ARG A 328 -24.01 24.41 -9.71
C ARG A 328 -24.60 25.50 -10.61
N ASP A 329 -25.64 25.15 -11.36
CA ASP A 329 -26.42 26.10 -12.20
C ASP A 329 -25.49 27.01 -13.01
N PHE A 330 -24.68 26.39 -13.86
CA PHE A 330 -23.63 27.07 -14.60
C PHE A 330 -24.13 27.50 -15.98
N HIS A 331 -24.24 28.81 -16.18
CA HIS A 331 -24.79 29.41 -17.39
C HIS A 331 -23.81 30.38 -18.04
N TYR A 332 -23.98 30.61 -19.34
CA TYR A 332 -23.26 31.66 -20.08
C TYR A 332 -24.23 32.76 -20.51
N GLY A 333 -23.94 34.01 -20.13
CA GLY A 333 -24.71 35.18 -20.53
C GLY A 333 -24.02 35.95 -21.65
N LYS A 334 -24.62 35.93 -22.84
CA LYS A 334 -24.03 36.50 -24.07
C LYS A 334 -23.82 38.02 -24.01
N SER A 335 -24.72 38.78 -23.38
CA SER A 335 -24.63 40.25 -23.35
C SER A 335 -23.44 40.78 -22.55
N ALA A 336 -23.06 40.08 -21.47
CA ALA A 336 -21.92 40.44 -20.63
C ALA A 336 -20.63 39.69 -21.03
N ASP A 337 -20.71 38.77 -21.99
CA ASP A 337 -19.67 37.77 -22.29
C ASP A 337 -19.08 37.17 -21.01
N ALA A 338 -19.96 36.60 -20.17
CA ALA A 338 -19.60 36.12 -18.85
C ALA A 338 -20.31 34.81 -18.51
N TYR A 339 -19.64 34.01 -17.67
CA TYR A 339 -20.26 32.85 -17.05
C TYR A 339 -20.76 33.19 -15.66
N TYR A 340 -21.89 32.59 -15.29
CA TYR A 340 -22.49 32.70 -13.98
C TYR A 340 -22.70 31.31 -13.41
N GLY A 341 -22.44 31.14 -12.11
CA GLY A 341 -22.65 29.87 -11.45
C GLY A 341 -22.78 30.02 -9.94
N VAL A 342 -23.25 28.98 -9.30
CA VAL A 342 -23.44 28.92 -7.85
C VAL A 342 -22.32 28.12 -7.19
N VAL A 343 -21.72 28.70 -6.14
CA VAL A 343 -20.84 28.01 -5.19
C VAL A 343 -21.33 28.31 -3.79
N ASP A 344 -21.65 27.27 -3.01
CA ASP A 344 -22.29 27.40 -1.71
C ASP A 344 -23.58 28.25 -1.84
N ASN A 345 -23.67 29.38 -1.12
CA ASN A 345 -24.76 30.35 -1.26
C ASN A 345 -24.32 31.64 -1.99
N LYS A 346 -23.37 31.53 -2.92
CA LYS A 346 -22.87 32.65 -3.70
C LYS A 346 -23.15 32.47 -5.18
N VAL A 347 -23.65 33.52 -5.83
CA VAL A 347 -23.59 33.67 -7.29
C VAL A 347 -22.22 34.23 -7.64
N VAL A 348 -21.50 33.55 -8.52
CA VAL A 348 -20.15 33.91 -8.98
C VAL A 348 -20.21 34.24 -10.47
N MET A 349 -19.55 35.34 -10.85
CA MET A 349 -19.39 35.77 -12.24
C MET A 349 -17.93 35.61 -12.68
N ARG A 350 -17.73 35.09 -13.89
CA ARG A 350 -16.42 34.82 -14.49
C ARG A 350 -16.37 35.37 -15.91
N ASP A 351 -15.19 35.82 -16.33
CA ASP A 351 -14.94 36.28 -17.70
C ASP A 351 -15.19 35.17 -18.74
N GLY A 352 -15.89 35.49 -19.84
CA GLY A 352 -16.29 34.54 -20.88
C GLY A 352 -15.11 33.96 -21.68
N ALA A 353 -14.02 34.71 -21.82
CA ALA A 353 -12.85 34.27 -22.55
C ALA A 353 -11.85 33.56 -21.63
N SER A 354 -11.49 34.19 -20.51
CA SER A 354 -10.37 33.79 -19.67
C SER A 354 -10.78 32.96 -18.44
N LEU A 355 -12.08 32.89 -18.12
CA LEU A 355 -12.61 32.26 -16.88
C LEU A 355 -12.03 32.88 -15.60
N ASN A 356 -11.47 34.09 -15.68
CA ASN A 356 -11.00 34.81 -14.50
C ASN A 356 -12.21 35.20 -13.64
N PHE A 357 -12.03 35.11 -12.33
CA PHE A 357 -13.04 35.60 -11.39
C PHE A 357 -13.26 37.09 -11.62
N LEU A 358 -14.53 37.51 -11.71
CA LEU A 358 -14.90 38.91 -11.82
C LEU A 358 -15.54 39.39 -10.51
N LYS A 359 -16.64 38.75 -10.10
CA LYS A 359 -17.48 39.19 -8.98
C LYS A 359 -18.15 38.01 -8.29
N GLU A 360 -18.60 38.21 -7.06
CA GLU A 360 -19.53 37.31 -6.38
C GLU A 360 -20.56 38.09 -5.56
N LYS A 361 -21.72 37.48 -5.33
CA LYS A 361 -22.77 37.98 -4.44
C LYS A 361 -23.24 36.83 -3.55
N GLU A 362 -23.17 37.02 -2.24
CA GLU A 362 -23.63 36.07 -1.24
C GLU A 362 -25.10 36.32 -0.88
N PHE A 363 -25.84 35.23 -0.73
CA PHE A 363 -27.23 35.22 -0.30
C PHE A 363 -27.34 34.42 1.00
N THR A 364 -28.15 34.92 1.93
CA THR A 364 -28.36 34.27 3.22
C THR A 364 -29.85 34.04 3.44
N THR A 365 -30.18 32.93 4.07
CA THR A 365 -31.54 32.62 4.54
C THR A 365 -31.45 31.92 5.89
N ASP A 366 -32.49 32.06 6.70
CA ASP A 366 -32.60 31.34 7.97
C ASP A 366 -32.93 29.85 7.76
N ASN A 367 -33.31 29.47 6.54
CA ASN A 367 -33.58 28.08 6.17
C ASN A 367 -32.28 27.36 5.75
N SER A 368 -31.65 26.64 6.67
CA SER A 368 -30.43 25.87 6.39
C SER A 368 -30.60 24.76 5.34
N ALA A 369 -31.82 24.37 4.99
CA ALA A 369 -32.10 23.37 3.95
C ALA A 369 -32.31 23.99 2.55
N ALA A 370 -32.38 25.32 2.44
CA ALA A 370 -32.55 25.97 1.15
C ALA A 370 -31.25 25.90 0.34
N SER A 371 -31.40 25.61 -0.95
CA SER A 371 -30.30 25.57 -1.90
C SER A 371 -30.44 26.73 -2.87
N LEU A 372 -29.41 27.58 -2.96
CA LEU A 372 -29.40 28.68 -3.93
C LEU A 372 -29.46 28.13 -5.35
N GLN A 373 -30.44 28.56 -6.13
CA GLN A 373 -30.52 28.28 -7.57
C GLN A 373 -30.32 29.56 -8.36
N LEU A 374 -29.85 29.41 -9.60
CA LEU A 374 -29.57 30.50 -10.53
C LEU A 374 -30.18 30.18 -11.89
N THR A 375 -30.70 31.20 -12.57
CA THR A 375 -31.02 31.12 -14.00
C THR A 375 -30.60 32.40 -14.70
N VAL A 376 -30.24 32.26 -15.97
CA VAL A 376 -29.76 33.35 -16.83
C VAL A 376 -30.49 33.24 -18.15
N SER A 377 -31.09 34.34 -18.61
CA SER A 377 -31.75 34.35 -19.92
C SER A 377 -30.73 34.05 -21.03
N PRO A 378 -31.11 33.40 -22.14
CA PRO A 378 -30.18 33.10 -23.22
C PRO A 378 -29.36 34.29 -23.76
N ASP A 379 -29.94 35.50 -23.77
CA ASP A 379 -29.24 36.74 -24.14
C ASP A 379 -28.35 37.33 -23.01
N GLY A 380 -28.40 36.76 -21.82
CA GLY A 380 -27.68 37.16 -20.61
C GLY A 380 -28.17 38.45 -19.97
N LYS A 381 -29.28 39.04 -20.43
CA LYS A 381 -29.76 40.34 -19.91
C LYS A 381 -30.58 40.22 -18.64
N GLN A 382 -31.04 39.02 -18.31
CA GLN A 382 -31.83 38.77 -17.12
C GLN A 382 -31.17 37.66 -16.32
N ILE A 383 -30.92 37.94 -15.05
CA ILE A 383 -30.38 36.98 -14.11
C ILE A 383 -31.28 36.97 -12.89
N TYR A 384 -31.69 35.78 -12.51
CA TYR A 384 -32.46 35.59 -11.29
C TYR A 384 -31.77 34.54 -10.43
N ALA A 385 -31.71 34.82 -9.13
CA ALA A 385 -31.28 33.86 -8.13
C ALA A 385 -32.42 33.58 -7.16
N THR A 386 -32.53 32.36 -6.65
CA THR A 386 -33.58 32.01 -5.69
C THR A 386 -33.02 31.22 -4.53
N LEU A 387 -33.39 31.62 -3.32
CA LEU A 387 -33.11 30.92 -2.08
C LEU A 387 -34.35 31.09 -1.22
N TYR A 388 -35.07 29.98 -1.01
CA TYR A 388 -36.39 30.01 -0.42
C TYR A 388 -36.48 30.90 0.84
N PRO A 389 -37.48 31.79 0.95
CA PRO A 389 -38.64 31.98 0.07
C PRO A 389 -38.48 33.09 -0.98
N TYR A 390 -37.26 33.54 -1.28
CA TYR A 390 -37.01 34.75 -2.07
C TYR A 390 -36.49 34.46 -3.47
N ILE A 391 -36.88 35.33 -4.41
CA ILE A 391 -36.31 35.43 -5.76
C ILE A 391 -35.73 36.83 -5.91
N TRP A 392 -34.46 36.93 -6.34
CA TRP A 392 -33.78 38.19 -6.60
C TRP A 392 -33.49 38.34 -8.08
N GLN A 393 -33.87 39.47 -8.65
CA GLN A 393 -33.38 39.91 -9.95
C GLN A 393 -32.04 40.60 -9.77
N LEU A 394 -31.04 40.16 -10.51
CA LEU A 394 -29.68 40.69 -10.43
C LEU A 394 -29.34 41.49 -11.69
N ASP A 395 -28.57 42.55 -11.51
CA ASP A 395 -27.92 43.24 -12.61
C ASP A 395 -26.82 42.35 -13.21
N PRO A 396 -26.85 42.02 -14.51
CA PRO A 396 -25.92 41.06 -15.10
C PRO A 396 -24.44 41.48 -15.02
N ALA A 397 -24.15 42.78 -14.97
CA ALA A 397 -22.78 43.29 -14.98
C ALA A 397 -22.19 43.47 -13.57
N SER A 398 -23.02 43.76 -12.56
CA SER A 398 -22.61 44.07 -11.19
C SER A 398 -22.99 43.02 -10.15
N LEU A 399 -23.94 42.13 -10.46
CA LEU A 399 -24.61 41.22 -9.51
C LEU A 399 -25.35 41.94 -8.38
N GLU A 400 -25.58 43.25 -8.50
CA GLU A 400 -26.41 43.95 -7.52
C GLU A 400 -27.88 43.56 -7.66
N VAL A 401 -28.56 43.49 -6.51
CA VAL A 401 -29.99 43.16 -6.47
C VAL A 401 -30.78 44.37 -6.97
N LEU A 402 -31.45 44.19 -8.10
CA LEU A 402 -32.35 45.19 -8.67
C LEU A 402 -33.72 45.13 -8.01
N HIS A 403 -34.24 43.91 -7.86
CA HIS A 403 -35.55 43.64 -7.30
C HIS A 403 -35.51 42.35 -6.47
N ALA A 404 -36.34 42.30 -5.42
CA ALA A 404 -36.55 41.12 -4.60
C ALA A 404 -38.05 40.81 -4.54
N TYR A 405 -38.39 39.55 -4.71
CA TYR A 405 -39.75 39.03 -4.69
C TYR A 405 -39.83 37.91 -3.65
N THR A 406 -40.99 37.71 -3.04
CA THR A 406 -41.27 36.41 -2.43
C THR A 406 -41.81 35.48 -3.50
N ILE A 407 -41.53 34.18 -3.40
CA ILE A 407 -42.06 33.22 -4.38
C ILE A 407 -43.60 33.28 -4.42
N SER A 408 -44.25 33.50 -3.27
CA SER A 408 -45.71 33.68 -3.19
C SER A 408 -46.25 34.90 -3.93
N ASP A 409 -45.45 35.97 -4.08
CA ASP A 409 -45.86 37.13 -4.90
C ASP A 409 -45.97 36.76 -6.39
N ILE A 410 -45.24 35.73 -6.81
CA ILE A 410 -45.14 35.26 -8.18
C ILE A 410 -46.15 34.13 -8.46
N THR A 411 -46.18 33.12 -7.60
CA THR A 411 -47.02 31.92 -7.77
C THR A 411 -48.43 32.09 -7.21
N GLY A 412 -48.67 33.10 -6.38
CA GLY A 412 -49.93 33.32 -5.66
C GLY A 412 -50.11 32.41 -4.43
N GLU A 413 -49.16 31.53 -4.14
CA GLU A 413 -49.20 30.60 -3.02
C GLU A 413 -47.79 30.22 -2.53
N ALA A 414 -47.67 29.68 -1.32
CA ALA A 414 -46.39 29.16 -0.85
C ALA A 414 -45.98 27.92 -1.65
N VAL A 415 -44.71 27.84 -2.04
CA VAL A 415 -44.11 26.64 -2.64
C VAL A 415 -43.39 25.82 -1.57
N SER A 416 -43.24 24.51 -1.80
CA SER A 416 -42.52 23.63 -0.88
C SER A 416 -41.06 23.43 -1.27
N GLY A 417 -40.75 23.50 -2.56
CA GLY A 417 -39.38 23.36 -3.06
C GLY A 417 -39.29 23.60 -4.56
N ILE A 418 -38.31 24.38 -5.00
CA ILE A 418 -38.10 24.65 -6.43
C ILE A 418 -37.19 23.56 -6.99
N SER A 419 -37.67 22.87 -8.01
CA SER A 419 -36.97 21.77 -8.70
C SER A 419 -36.45 22.17 -10.08
N SER A 420 -37.11 23.13 -10.73
CA SER A 420 -36.64 23.80 -11.94
C SER A 420 -36.98 25.29 -11.87
N PHE A 421 -36.08 26.11 -12.41
CA PHE A 421 -36.10 27.56 -12.35
C PHE A 421 -35.46 28.12 -13.62
N GLU A 422 -36.26 28.60 -14.59
CA GLU A 422 -35.75 29.01 -15.91
C GLU A 422 -36.38 30.32 -16.40
N ILE A 423 -35.59 31.21 -17.02
CA ILE A 423 -36.03 32.54 -17.49
C ILE A 423 -35.83 32.72 -19.01
N SER A 424 -36.84 33.27 -19.70
CA SER A 424 -36.76 33.63 -21.12
C SER A 424 -36.22 35.06 -21.35
N ASN A 425 -35.83 35.40 -22.59
CA ASN A 425 -35.35 36.74 -22.94
C ASN A 425 -36.42 37.85 -22.81
N ASN A 426 -37.71 37.49 -22.79
CA ASN A 426 -38.81 38.45 -22.54
C ASN A 426 -39.29 38.50 -21.09
N GLY A 427 -38.59 37.82 -20.18
CA GLY A 427 -38.88 37.92 -18.74
C GLY A 427 -40.08 37.09 -18.30
N ARG A 428 -40.28 35.95 -18.96
CA ARG A 428 -41.17 34.90 -18.47
C ARG A 428 -40.36 33.86 -17.72
N LEU A 429 -40.73 33.68 -16.46
CA LEU A 429 -40.10 32.75 -15.54
C LEU A 429 -40.95 31.48 -15.43
N VAL A 430 -40.30 30.33 -15.55
CA VAL A 430 -40.88 29.03 -15.23
C VAL A 430 -40.37 28.58 -13.87
N ILE A 431 -41.30 28.19 -13.00
CA ILE A 431 -41.01 27.59 -11.69
C ILE A 431 -41.69 26.24 -11.63
N GLN A 432 -40.94 25.21 -11.27
CA GLN A 432 -41.46 23.89 -10.94
C GLN A 432 -41.38 23.66 -9.44
N ASP A 433 -42.53 23.54 -8.78
CA ASP A 433 -42.65 23.28 -7.34
C ASP A 433 -42.96 21.81 -7.07
N SER A 434 -42.14 21.18 -6.24
CA SER A 434 -42.34 19.81 -5.75
C SER A 434 -43.04 19.83 -4.39
N LYS A 435 -44.36 20.07 -4.37
CA LYS A 435 -45.14 20.09 -3.11
C LYS A 435 -45.09 18.77 -2.37
N SER A 436 -45.17 17.68 -3.11
CA SER A 436 -44.95 16.31 -2.61
C SER A 436 -44.44 15.42 -3.74
N PHE A 437 -44.06 14.17 -3.41
CA PHE A 437 -43.69 13.18 -4.42
C PHE A 437 -44.76 12.96 -5.52
N TYR A 438 -46.02 13.25 -5.22
CA TYR A 438 -47.17 13.04 -6.12
C TYR A 438 -47.81 14.33 -6.60
N GLU A 439 -47.35 15.49 -6.14
CA GLU A 439 -47.96 16.77 -6.47
C GLU A 439 -46.89 17.76 -6.89
N TRP A 440 -46.84 17.98 -8.20
CA TRP A 440 -45.92 18.90 -8.83
C TRP A 440 -46.72 20.03 -9.48
N TYR A 441 -46.28 21.27 -9.27
CA TYR A 441 -46.90 22.45 -9.84
C TYR A 441 -45.94 23.15 -10.78
N HIS A 442 -46.46 23.61 -11.91
CA HIS A 442 -45.72 24.38 -12.89
C HIS A 442 -46.35 25.76 -13.00
N TYR A 443 -45.54 26.79 -12.77
CA TYR A 443 -45.95 28.18 -12.86
C TYR A 443 -45.22 28.84 -14.03
N VAL A 444 -45.93 29.67 -14.78
CA VAL A 444 -45.32 30.61 -15.74
C VAL A 444 -45.71 32.01 -15.35
N TYR A 445 -44.74 32.82 -14.95
CA TYR A 445 -44.97 34.21 -14.55
C TYR A 445 -44.30 35.17 -15.53
N ASP A 446 -45.00 36.21 -15.94
CA ASP A 446 -44.50 37.23 -16.85
C ASP A 446 -44.22 38.52 -16.07
N PHE A 447 -42.94 38.85 -15.90
CA PHE A 447 -42.51 40.03 -15.13
C PHE A 447 -42.93 41.35 -15.79
N GLN A 448 -43.01 41.41 -17.12
CA GLN A 448 -43.37 42.63 -17.84
C GLN A 448 -44.83 43.01 -17.60
N SER A 449 -45.72 42.01 -17.61
CA SER A 449 -47.14 42.21 -17.33
C SER A 449 -47.52 42.05 -15.86
N SER A 450 -46.58 41.56 -15.03
CA SER A 450 -46.79 41.19 -13.62
C SER A 450 -47.97 40.23 -13.45
N LYS A 451 -48.07 39.23 -14.33
CA LYS A 451 -49.18 38.26 -14.36
C LYS A 451 -48.68 36.83 -14.32
N LEU A 452 -49.36 36.01 -13.53
CA LEU A 452 -49.28 34.56 -13.58
C LEU A 452 -50.06 34.06 -14.81
N LEU A 453 -49.35 33.53 -15.80
CA LEU A 453 -49.89 33.07 -17.08
C LEU A 453 -50.34 31.61 -17.04
N LEU A 454 -49.74 30.78 -16.18
CA LEU A 454 -50.05 29.36 -16.06
C LEU A 454 -49.88 28.90 -14.61
N THR A 455 -50.82 28.08 -14.16
CA THR A 455 -50.67 27.19 -13.00
C THR A 455 -51.16 25.82 -13.42
N GLN A 456 -50.27 24.83 -13.43
CA GLN A 456 -50.62 23.46 -13.84
C GLN A 456 -50.12 22.44 -12.82
N GLN A 457 -51.05 21.70 -12.22
CA GLN A 457 -50.73 20.57 -11.34
C GLN A 457 -50.57 19.28 -12.16
N THR A 458 -49.61 18.45 -11.77
CA THR A 458 -49.37 17.12 -12.36
C THR A 458 -49.14 16.08 -11.27
N SER A 459 -49.66 14.85 -11.48
CA SER A 459 -49.71 13.79 -10.45
C SER A 459 -48.48 12.89 -10.34
N TYR A 460 -47.42 13.16 -11.10
CA TYR A 460 -46.23 12.32 -11.19
C TYR A 460 -44.97 13.18 -11.24
N TYR A 461 -43.82 12.58 -10.87
CA TYR A 461 -42.49 13.15 -11.07
C TYR A 461 -42.40 13.68 -12.50
N SER A 462 -42.35 15.00 -12.63
CA SER A 462 -42.24 15.66 -13.92
C SER A 462 -40.76 15.91 -14.17
N GLU A 463 -40.34 15.67 -15.41
CA GLU A 463 -39.04 16.14 -15.87
C GLU A 463 -38.91 17.66 -15.68
N GLU A 464 -37.67 18.13 -15.63
CA GLU A 464 -37.34 19.53 -15.43
C GLU A 464 -38.11 20.42 -16.40
N ALA A 465 -38.79 21.41 -15.85
CA ALA A 465 -39.49 22.38 -16.67
C ALA A 465 -38.49 23.31 -17.38
N GLY A 466 -38.85 23.83 -18.54
CA GLY A 466 -38.00 24.78 -19.24
C GLY A 466 -38.80 25.69 -20.16
N ILE A 467 -38.21 26.82 -20.54
CA ILE A 467 -38.84 27.82 -21.40
C ILE A 467 -37.93 28.24 -22.54
N SER A 468 -38.51 28.38 -23.72
CA SER A 468 -37.86 28.94 -24.91
C SER A 468 -37.43 30.39 -24.72
N GLN A 469 -36.41 30.80 -25.47
CA GLN A 469 -35.86 32.15 -25.38
C GLN A 469 -36.90 33.26 -25.65
N ASP A 470 -37.91 33.03 -26.50
CA ASP A 470 -38.98 33.98 -26.82
C ASP A 470 -40.15 33.87 -25.84
N GLY A 471 -40.08 32.98 -24.85
CA GLY A 471 -41.08 32.76 -23.83
C GLY A 471 -42.39 32.13 -24.35
N ASN A 472 -42.44 31.64 -25.59
CA ASN A 472 -43.67 31.16 -26.21
C ASN A 472 -43.85 29.65 -26.14
N VAL A 473 -42.78 28.89 -25.96
CA VAL A 473 -42.83 27.43 -25.74
C VAL A 473 -42.29 27.08 -24.37
N ILE A 474 -42.99 26.19 -23.67
CA ILE A 474 -42.54 25.56 -22.43
C ILE A 474 -42.54 24.05 -22.58
N TYR A 475 -41.70 23.41 -21.78
CA TYR A 475 -41.70 21.97 -21.57
C TYR A 475 -42.08 21.70 -20.13
N HIS A 476 -43.07 20.85 -19.94
CA HIS A 476 -43.35 20.28 -18.63
C HIS A 476 -44.09 18.96 -18.80
N SER A 477 -43.89 18.04 -17.85
CA SER A 477 -44.66 16.78 -17.78
C SER A 477 -44.55 15.93 -19.04
N GLY A 478 -43.37 15.91 -19.66
CA GLY A 478 -43.12 15.13 -20.88
C GLY A 478 -43.74 15.70 -22.14
N ARG A 479 -44.27 16.93 -22.12
CA ARG A 479 -44.97 17.56 -23.25
C ARG A 479 -44.47 18.96 -23.51
N LEU A 480 -44.53 19.35 -24.78
CA LEU A 480 -44.27 20.72 -25.21
C LEU A 480 -45.59 21.46 -25.38
N TYR A 481 -45.63 22.68 -24.86
CA TYR A 481 -46.75 23.58 -24.97
C TYR A 481 -46.32 24.88 -25.62
N ILE A 482 -47.18 25.44 -26.47
CA ILE A 482 -46.98 26.73 -27.14
C ILE A 482 -48.06 27.72 -26.71
N TYR A 483 -47.66 28.98 -26.52
CA TYR A 483 -48.53 30.06 -26.10
C TYR A 483 -49.15 30.77 -27.32
N ILE A 484 -50.42 30.49 -27.60
CA ILE A 484 -51.15 31.03 -28.75
C ILE A 484 -52.48 31.61 -28.26
N GLY A 485 -52.76 32.88 -28.59
CA GLY A 485 -54.05 33.49 -28.27
C GLY A 485 -54.38 33.53 -26.78
N ASN A 486 -53.39 33.85 -25.94
CA ASN A 486 -53.45 33.91 -24.48
C ASN A 486 -53.67 32.57 -23.75
N LYS A 487 -53.45 31.45 -24.41
CA LYS A 487 -53.55 30.11 -23.81
C LYS A 487 -52.36 29.25 -24.20
N TRP A 488 -52.05 28.27 -23.36
CA TRP A 488 -51.07 27.23 -23.64
C TRP A 488 -51.75 26.07 -24.34
N GLU A 489 -51.28 25.71 -25.52
CA GLU A 489 -51.76 24.56 -26.32
C GLU A 489 -50.66 23.52 -26.43
N ILE A 490 -51.03 22.23 -26.53
CA ILE A 490 -50.04 21.16 -26.72
C ILE A 490 -49.45 21.31 -28.12
N LEU A 491 -48.15 21.57 -28.19
CA LEU A 491 -47.38 21.60 -29.42
C LEU A 491 -46.98 20.17 -29.84
N TYR A 492 -46.47 19.40 -28.89
CA TYR A 492 -45.95 18.06 -29.14
C TYR A 492 -46.06 17.20 -27.88
N SER A 493 -46.59 15.99 -28.04
CA SER A 493 -46.75 14.99 -26.97
C SER A 493 -46.11 13.69 -27.44
N PRO A 494 -44.85 13.42 -27.08
CA PRO A 494 -44.15 12.22 -27.49
C PRO A 494 -44.78 10.96 -26.90
N VAL A 495 -44.53 9.83 -27.55
CA VAL A 495 -44.92 8.50 -27.06
C VAL A 495 -43.87 7.96 -26.08
N ARG A 496 -42.65 8.48 -26.14
CA ARG A 496 -41.50 8.08 -25.33
C ARG A 496 -40.90 9.30 -24.62
N LYS A 497 -39.97 9.06 -23.69
CA LYS A 497 -39.14 10.12 -23.13
C LYS A 497 -38.36 10.81 -24.24
N ILE A 498 -38.37 12.15 -24.24
CA ILE A 498 -37.61 12.99 -25.17
C ILE A 498 -36.54 13.76 -24.41
N ASN A 499 -35.52 14.21 -25.12
CA ASN A 499 -34.60 15.23 -24.62
C ASN A 499 -34.84 16.50 -25.40
N ILE A 500 -34.75 17.65 -24.75
CA ILE A 500 -35.03 18.93 -25.38
C ILE A 500 -33.91 19.93 -25.15
N ALA A 501 -33.74 20.85 -26.09
CA ALA A 501 -32.90 22.02 -25.92
C ALA A 501 -33.53 23.22 -26.62
N TYR A 502 -33.47 24.40 -26.00
CA TYR A 502 -33.93 25.64 -26.61
C TYR A 502 -32.77 26.32 -27.33
N HIS A 503 -32.98 26.77 -28.56
CA HIS A 503 -31.94 27.51 -29.27
C HIS A 503 -31.77 28.90 -28.63
N PRO A 504 -30.53 29.32 -28.31
CA PRO A 504 -30.27 30.50 -27.48
C PRO A 504 -30.41 31.84 -28.23
N SER A 505 -30.50 31.82 -29.56
CA SER A 505 -30.72 33.01 -30.39
C SER A 505 -31.81 32.87 -31.44
N GLU A 506 -32.23 31.65 -31.77
CA GLU A 506 -33.21 31.40 -32.83
C GLU A 506 -34.50 30.93 -32.16
N PRO A 507 -35.69 31.27 -32.69
CA PRO A 507 -36.97 30.87 -32.11
C PRO A 507 -37.23 29.38 -32.38
N TRP A 508 -36.32 28.52 -31.96
CA TRP A 508 -36.29 27.09 -32.23
C TRP A 508 -36.24 26.30 -30.93
N ILE A 509 -36.89 25.14 -30.94
CA ILE A 509 -36.71 24.09 -29.96
C ILE A 509 -36.27 22.81 -30.67
N ILE A 510 -35.28 22.15 -30.08
CA ILE A 510 -34.71 20.91 -30.56
C ILE A 510 -35.26 19.78 -29.70
N VAL A 511 -35.75 18.73 -30.35
CA VAL A 511 -36.29 17.53 -29.70
C VAL A 511 -35.51 16.32 -30.21
N SER A 512 -34.89 15.57 -29.30
CA SER A 512 -34.23 14.29 -29.58
C SER A 512 -35.13 13.16 -29.11
N GLU A 513 -35.58 12.33 -30.06
CA GLU A 513 -36.36 11.11 -29.82
C GLU A 513 -35.65 9.93 -30.49
N ASP A 514 -35.18 8.98 -29.68
CA ASP A 514 -34.29 7.92 -30.12
C ASP A 514 -33.09 8.49 -30.91
N GLN A 515 -32.92 8.12 -32.19
CA GLN A 515 -31.84 8.60 -33.06
C GLN A 515 -32.24 9.82 -33.90
N THR A 516 -33.48 10.30 -33.80
CA THR A 516 -33.99 11.37 -34.65
C THR A 516 -34.00 12.68 -33.88
N ILE A 517 -33.46 13.72 -34.51
CA ILE A 517 -33.45 15.08 -33.98
C ILE A 517 -34.38 15.93 -34.83
N PHE A 518 -35.38 16.52 -34.18
CA PHE A 518 -36.35 17.42 -34.78
C PHE A 518 -36.07 18.86 -34.34
N VAL A 519 -36.25 19.81 -35.25
CA VAL A 519 -36.20 21.25 -34.94
C VAL A 519 -37.57 21.83 -35.21
N TYR A 520 -38.20 22.44 -34.21
CA TYR A 520 -39.49 23.11 -34.32
C TYR A 520 -39.36 24.61 -34.09
N SER A 521 -40.19 25.40 -34.76
CA SER A 521 -40.35 26.83 -34.51
C SER A 521 -41.12 27.06 -33.20
N THR A 522 -40.61 27.92 -32.32
CA THR A 522 -41.30 28.33 -31.08
C THR A 522 -42.38 29.38 -31.32
N THR A 523 -42.39 30.01 -32.51
CA THR A 523 -43.38 31.04 -32.85
C THR A 523 -44.71 30.47 -33.29
N ASN A 524 -44.70 29.35 -34.02
CA ASN A 524 -45.91 28.77 -34.63
C ASN A 524 -45.96 27.23 -34.58
N GLY A 525 -44.97 26.59 -33.96
CA GLY A 525 -44.95 25.13 -33.78
C GLY A 525 -44.57 24.31 -35.01
N THR A 526 -44.29 24.93 -36.16
CA THR A 526 -44.00 24.16 -37.38
C THR A 526 -42.64 23.45 -37.28
N LYS A 527 -42.58 22.18 -37.70
CA LYS A 527 -41.31 21.45 -37.86
C LYS A 527 -40.50 22.09 -38.98
N LEU A 528 -39.30 22.55 -38.65
CA LEU A 528 -38.37 23.23 -39.55
C LEU A 528 -37.38 22.25 -40.20
N LYS A 529 -36.83 21.33 -39.41
CA LYS A 529 -35.80 20.38 -39.83
C LYS A 529 -35.93 19.04 -39.12
N GLU A 530 -35.34 18.04 -39.73
CA GLU A 530 -35.21 16.69 -39.20
C GLU A 530 -33.92 16.06 -39.71
N PHE A 531 -33.16 15.42 -38.83
CA PHE A 531 -31.98 14.62 -39.20
C PHE A 531 -31.78 13.48 -38.22
N SER A 532 -31.01 12.47 -38.63
CA SER A 532 -30.71 11.30 -37.80
C SER A 532 -29.27 11.36 -37.27
N ALA A 533 -29.12 11.18 -35.97
CA ALA A 533 -27.86 10.87 -35.32
C ALA A 533 -27.49 9.40 -35.52
N SER A 534 -26.21 9.06 -35.38
CA SER A 534 -25.75 7.66 -35.49
C SER A 534 -26.16 6.78 -34.30
N LEU A 535 -26.46 7.42 -33.17
CA LEU A 535 -26.90 6.79 -31.91
C LEU A 535 -27.86 7.74 -31.20
N PRO A 536 -28.69 7.25 -30.26
CA PRO A 536 -29.51 8.13 -29.45
C PRO A 536 -28.67 9.13 -28.68
N VAL A 537 -29.09 10.40 -28.72
CA VAL A 537 -28.41 11.52 -28.05
C VAL A 537 -29.28 12.01 -26.90
N TYR A 538 -28.74 11.92 -25.69
CA TYR A 538 -29.36 12.31 -24.43
C TYR A 538 -28.75 13.60 -23.90
N ASP A 539 -29.42 14.25 -22.94
CA ASP A 539 -28.93 15.45 -22.26
C ASP A 539 -28.44 16.52 -23.24
N ILE A 540 -29.26 16.76 -24.28
CA ILE A 540 -28.90 17.65 -25.38
C ILE A 540 -28.87 19.11 -24.92
N MET A 541 -27.98 19.88 -25.52
CA MET A 541 -27.81 21.31 -25.23
C MET A 541 -27.22 22.03 -26.42
N ILE A 542 -27.43 23.34 -26.49
CA ILE A 542 -26.96 24.15 -27.61
C ILE A 542 -25.98 25.17 -27.09
N ASP A 543 -24.81 25.23 -27.72
CA ASP A 543 -23.82 26.24 -27.40
C ASP A 543 -24.38 27.64 -27.75
N PRO A 544 -24.51 28.56 -26.79
CA PRO A 544 -24.95 29.93 -27.03
C PRO A 544 -24.07 30.75 -27.98
N ALA A 545 -22.82 30.37 -28.17
CA ALA A 545 -21.92 31.06 -29.09
C ALA A 545 -22.00 30.50 -30.53
N THR A 546 -21.95 29.18 -30.69
CA THR A 546 -21.88 28.54 -32.03
C THR A 546 -23.22 28.10 -32.60
N GLY A 547 -24.23 27.86 -31.76
CA GLY A 547 -25.46 27.19 -32.16
C GLY A 547 -25.31 25.69 -32.43
N TYR A 548 -24.16 25.10 -32.07
CA TYR A 548 -23.96 23.66 -32.19
C TYR A 548 -24.74 22.89 -31.12
N LEU A 549 -25.29 21.75 -31.52
CA LEU A 549 -26.01 20.84 -30.64
C LEU A 549 -25.04 19.80 -30.07
N GLY A 550 -24.83 19.85 -28.77
CA GLY A 550 -24.10 18.85 -28.02
C GLY A 550 -25.03 17.85 -27.33
N GLY A 551 -24.55 16.65 -27.04
CA GLY A 551 -25.24 15.70 -26.18
C GLY A 551 -24.51 14.35 -26.05
N HIS A 552 -24.99 13.52 -25.12
CA HIS A 552 -24.34 12.27 -24.73
C HIS A 552 -24.89 11.05 -25.47
N SER A 553 -24.01 10.12 -25.83
CA SER A 553 -24.38 8.76 -26.18
C SER A 553 -23.35 7.78 -25.64
N HIS A 554 -23.76 6.93 -24.69
CA HIS A 554 -22.88 6.01 -23.97
C HIS A 554 -21.67 6.74 -23.37
N GLU A 555 -20.44 6.34 -23.72
CA GLU A 555 -19.18 6.94 -23.24
C GLU A 555 -18.68 8.08 -24.14
N ASN A 556 -19.57 8.75 -24.89
CA ASN A 556 -19.17 9.79 -25.83
C ASN A 556 -20.07 11.02 -25.73
N TYR A 557 -19.44 12.18 -25.88
CA TYR A 557 -20.10 13.44 -26.17
C TYR A 557 -20.01 13.70 -27.66
N HIS A 558 -21.15 13.99 -28.27
CA HIS A 558 -21.28 14.25 -29.70
C HIS A 558 -21.64 15.71 -29.90
N LEU A 559 -21.08 16.32 -30.94
CA LEU A 559 -21.39 17.68 -31.34
C LEU A 559 -21.86 17.68 -32.79
N TYR A 560 -22.99 18.32 -33.05
CA TYR A 560 -23.64 18.39 -34.36
C TYR A 560 -23.83 19.84 -34.79
N ASP A 561 -23.64 20.09 -36.08
CA ASP A 561 -24.03 21.34 -36.72
C ASP A 561 -25.52 21.28 -37.08
N LEU A 562 -26.35 22.08 -36.40
CA LEU A 562 -27.80 22.15 -36.63
C LEU A 562 -28.18 22.64 -38.04
N SER A 563 -27.27 23.29 -38.75
CA SER A 563 -27.53 23.76 -40.11
C SER A 563 -27.54 22.59 -41.10
N SER A 564 -26.55 21.68 -40.98
CA SER A 564 -26.29 20.58 -41.90
C SER A 564 -26.68 19.19 -41.37
N GLY A 565 -26.93 19.06 -40.06
CA GLY A 565 -27.16 17.79 -39.36
C GLY A 565 -25.90 16.93 -39.22
N LYS A 566 -24.73 17.41 -39.65
CA LYS A 566 -23.48 16.63 -39.63
C LYS A 566 -22.86 16.66 -38.23
N GLN A 567 -22.35 15.50 -37.80
CA GLN A 567 -21.51 15.42 -36.61
C GLN A 567 -20.17 16.09 -36.89
N ILE A 568 -19.82 17.09 -36.10
CA ILE A 568 -18.56 17.85 -36.22
C ILE A 568 -17.49 17.35 -35.26
N MET A 569 -17.88 16.77 -34.12
CA MET A 569 -16.95 16.27 -33.13
C MET A 569 -17.54 15.10 -32.36
N LYS A 570 -16.65 14.22 -31.90
CA LYS A 570 -16.93 13.15 -30.95
C LYS A 570 -15.79 13.13 -29.94
N ILE A 571 -16.10 13.17 -28.65
CA ILE A 571 -15.12 13.10 -27.56
C ILE A 571 -15.53 11.96 -26.64
N LYS A 572 -14.57 11.10 -26.28
CA LYS A 572 -14.79 10.09 -25.24
C LYS A 572 -14.96 10.77 -23.87
N THR A 573 -15.95 10.34 -23.09
CA THR A 573 -16.24 10.83 -21.74
C THR A 573 -15.99 9.74 -20.70
N ALA A 574 -15.63 10.13 -19.48
CA ALA A 574 -15.36 9.21 -18.38
C ALA A 574 -16.63 8.60 -17.75
N GLY A 575 -17.46 7.96 -18.56
CA GLY A 575 -18.76 7.41 -18.16
C GLY A 575 -19.84 8.50 -18.06
N GLN A 576 -20.71 8.36 -17.05
CA GLN A 576 -21.83 9.29 -16.76
C GLN A 576 -21.32 10.57 -16.09
N VAL A 577 -20.56 11.38 -16.82
CA VAL A 577 -20.21 12.74 -16.40
C VAL A 577 -21.20 13.71 -17.05
N SER A 578 -21.82 14.57 -16.25
CA SER A 578 -22.58 15.71 -16.77
C SER A 578 -21.65 16.68 -17.49
N ILE A 579 -21.85 16.88 -18.78
CA ILE A 579 -21.08 17.83 -19.58
C ILE A 579 -21.97 18.99 -19.99
N SER A 580 -21.49 20.22 -19.80
CA SER A 580 -22.12 21.44 -20.30
C SER A 580 -21.32 22.02 -21.47
N LEU A 581 -22.00 22.44 -22.54
CA LEU A 581 -21.42 23.06 -23.73
C LEU A 581 -21.78 24.54 -23.73
N LEU A 582 -20.80 25.39 -23.42
CA LEU A 582 -21.03 26.82 -23.22
C LEU A 582 -19.87 27.67 -23.76
N ASN A 583 -20.17 28.51 -24.75
CA ASN A 583 -19.26 29.47 -25.35
C ASN A 583 -17.94 28.82 -25.82
N HIS A 584 -18.06 27.92 -26.80
CA HIS A 584 -16.97 27.16 -27.41
C HIS A 584 -16.18 26.28 -26.43
N LYS A 585 -16.76 25.89 -25.30
CA LYS A 585 -16.08 25.06 -24.30
C LYS A 585 -17.00 23.96 -23.80
N LEU A 586 -16.44 22.76 -23.61
CA LEU A 586 -17.06 21.68 -22.87
C LEU A 586 -16.60 21.74 -21.43
N PHE A 587 -17.53 21.77 -20.48
CA PHE A 587 -17.27 21.74 -19.05
C PHE A 587 -17.70 20.39 -18.51
N GLY A 588 -16.87 19.75 -17.70
CA GLY A 588 -17.19 18.47 -17.06
C GLY A 588 -16.47 18.37 -15.73
N ASN A 589 -17.23 18.18 -14.65
CA ASN A 589 -16.73 18.22 -13.27
C ASN A 589 -15.87 19.47 -12.99
N ASN A 590 -14.57 19.29 -12.73
CA ASN A 590 -13.60 20.34 -12.41
C ASN A 590 -12.66 20.63 -13.58
N ARG A 591 -13.10 20.37 -14.82
CA ARG A 591 -12.31 20.55 -16.03
C ARG A 591 -13.11 21.20 -17.16
N TYR A 592 -12.39 21.82 -18.09
CA TYR A 592 -12.97 22.28 -19.35
C TYR A 592 -12.06 22.01 -20.56
N LEU A 593 -12.66 21.85 -21.74
CA LEU A 593 -11.97 21.71 -23.02
C LEU A 593 -12.42 22.83 -23.97
N PRO A 594 -11.51 23.67 -24.49
CA PRO A 594 -11.84 24.56 -25.59
C PRO A 594 -12.08 23.75 -26.87
N LEU A 595 -13.14 24.09 -27.59
CA LEU A 595 -13.40 23.62 -28.94
C LEU A 595 -12.55 24.45 -29.90
N GLN A 596 -11.77 23.78 -30.76
CA GLN A 596 -10.93 24.41 -31.78
C GLN A 596 -11.67 24.62 -33.09
#